data_AF-A0A093FQ73-F1
#
_entry.id   AF-A0A093FQ73-F1
#
_cell.length_a   1.000
_cell.length_b   1.000
_cell.length_c   1.000
_cell.angle_alpha   90.00
_cell.angle_beta   90.00
_cell.angle_gamma   90.00
#
_symmetry.space_group_name_H-M   'P 1'
#
loop_
_entity.id
_entity.type
_entity.pdbx_description
1 polymer ?
#
loop_
_entity_poly.entity_id
_entity_poly.type
_entity_poly.pdbx_seq_one_letter_code
_entity_poly.pdbx_strand_id
1 'polypeptide(L)'
;NRFCTASNNRTGFLCDDRATCVPASQVCDRVSSCRNGEDEQEKLCGDLPRSLPGYLVFRCSNPAYWVYADQRCNGMNDCGDCSDEMGSLAACPPCGSEWWSCSPVLYEYCSCIPRRLCRDGVQHCLSWSDEYIC
;
A
#
# COMPACT_ATOMS: atom_id res chain seq x y z
N ASN A 1 -18.28 -9.34 -10.48
CA ASN A 1 -16.94 -8.78 -10.23
C ASN A 1 -17.13 -7.41 -9.60
N ARG A 2 -16.70 -7.18 -8.34
CA ARG A 2 -16.89 -5.91 -7.60
C ARG A 2 -15.61 -5.06 -7.57
N PHE A 3 -14.76 -5.20 -8.59
CA PHE A 3 -13.54 -4.42 -8.73
C PHE A 3 -13.87 -2.99 -9.20
N CYS A 4 -13.21 -2.00 -8.59
CA CYS A 4 -13.19 -0.63 -9.07
C CYS A 4 -11.81 0.01 -8.85
N THR A 5 -11.58 1.15 -9.51
CA THR A 5 -10.39 1.97 -9.30
C THR A 5 -10.79 3.16 -8.43
N ALA A 6 -10.30 3.18 -7.19
CA ALA A 6 -10.52 4.27 -6.26
C ALA A 6 -9.62 5.48 -6.60
N SER A 7 -9.66 6.51 -5.76
CA SER A 7 -8.78 7.68 -5.89
C SER A 7 -7.30 7.28 -6.00
N ASN A 8 -6.53 8.05 -6.78
CA ASN A 8 -5.10 7.82 -7.05
C ASN A 8 -4.78 6.50 -7.78
N ASN A 9 -5.71 6.01 -8.61
CA ASN A 9 -5.53 4.79 -9.42
C ASN A 9 -5.26 3.52 -8.58
N ARG A 10 -5.80 3.50 -7.36
CA ARG A 10 -5.65 2.39 -6.42
C ARG A 10 -6.77 1.38 -6.55
N THR A 11 -6.49 0.13 -6.19
CA THR A 11 -7.49 -0.94 -6.22
C THR A 11 -8.56 -0.70 -5.16
N GLY A 12 -9.82 -0.87 -5.54
CA GLY A 12 -10.96 -0.70 -4.64
C GLY A 12 -12.05 -1.74 -4.83
N PHE A 13 -12.99 -1.70 -3.89
CA PHE A 13 -14.20 -2.48 -3.82
C PHE A 13 -15.42 -1.64 -4.19
N LEU A 14 -16.17 -2.11 -5.19
CA LEU A 14 -17.38 -1.47 -5.68
C LEU A 14 -18.57 -1.89 -4.80
N CYS A 15 -19.27 -0.93 -4.21
CA CYS A 15 -20.51 -1.17 -3.47
C CYS A 15 -21.65 -1.66 -4.39
N ASP A 16 -22.72 -2.24 -3.84
CA ASP A 16 -23.86 -2.72 -4.65
C ASP A 16 -24.63 -1.60 -5.35
N ASP A 17 -24.50 -0.36 -4.86
CA ASP A 17 -25.01 0.84 -5.53
C ASP A 17 -24.32 1.13 -6.87
N ARG A 18 -23.20 0.43 -7.17
CA ARG A 18 -22.34 0.61 -8.35
C ARG A 18 -21.84 2.03 -8.57
N ALA A 19 -21.87 2.85 -7.52
CA ALA A 19 -21.46 4.25 -7.55
C ALA A 19 -20.33 4.50 -6.56
N THR A 20 -20.38 3.86 -5.39
CA THR A 20 -19.40 4.04 -4.34
C THR A 20 -18.25 3.05 -4.53
N CYS A 21 -17.03 3.58 -4.70
CA CYS A 21 -15.80 2.80 -4.78
C CYS A 21 -14.99 3.02 -3.51
N VAL A 22 -14.85 1.97 -2.71
CA VAL A 22 -14.15 1.98 -1.41
C VAL A 22 -12.71 1.50 -1.65
N PRO A 23 -11.68 2.24 -1.22
CA PRO A 23 -10.29 1.75 -1.23
C PRO A 23 -10.16 0.39 -0.56
N ALA A 24 -9.27 -0.48 -1.04
CA ALA A 24 -9.14 -1.82 -0.46
C ALA A 24 -8.85 -1.78 1.06
N SER A 25 -8.01 -0.85 1.51
CA SER A 25 -7.70 -0.62 2.93
C SER A 25 -8.88 -0.12 3.79
N GLN A 26 -9.95 0.36 3.18
CA GLN A 26 -11.19 0.76 3.86
C GLN A 26 -12.25 -0.35 3.86
N VAL A 27 -11.89 -1.56 3.42
CA VAL A 27 -12.76 -2.73 3.51
C VAL A 27 -12.42 -3.48 4.79
N CYS A 28 -13.41 -3.75 5.63
CA CYS A 28 -13.26 -4.34 6.96
C CYS A 28 -12.49 -3.43 7.95
N ASP A 29 -12.62 -2.11 7.81
CA ASP A 29 -11.98 -1.10 8.66
C ASP A 29 -12.85 -0.66 9.85
N ARG A 30 -14.01 -1.31 10.04
CA ARG A 30 -15.07 -1.01 11.02
C ARG A 30 -15.88 0.25 10.72
N VAL A 31 -15.73 0.84 9.54
CA VAL A 31 -16.48 2.00 9.07
C VAL A 31 -17.30 1.61 7.86
N SER A 32 -18.63 1.72 7.97
CA SER A 32 -19.51 1.46 6.82
C SER A 32 -19.41 2.58 5.79
N SER A 33 -18.58 2.39 4.77
CA SER A 33 -18.42 3.29 3.64
C SER A 33 -19.47 3.04 2.55
N CYS A 34 -19.91 1.78 2.38
CA CYS A 34 -21.04 1.48 1.51
C CYS A 34 -22.38 1.86 2.16
N ARG A 35 -23.36 2.24 1.34
CA ARG A 35 -24.73 2.57 1.78
C ARG A 35 -25.40 1.51 2.66
N ASN A 36 -25.13 0.23 2.38
CA ASN A 36 -25.67 -0.90 3.13
C ASN A 36 -24.60 -1.59 4.01
N GLY A 37 -23.42 -0.96 4.20
CA GLY A 37 -22.32 -1.50 5.01
C GLY A 37 -21.74 -2.82 4.49
N GLU A 38 -21.72 -3.02 3.18
CA GLU A 38 -21.34 -4.29 2.55
C GLU A 38 -19.83 -4.56 2.56
N ASP A 39 -19.07 -3.48 2.62
CA ASP A 39 -17.64 -3.44 2.92
C ASP A 39 -17.32 -3.98 4.32
N GLU A 40 -18.28 -3.98 5.26
CA GLU A 40 -18.11 -4.42 6.65
C GLU A 40 -18.90 -5.70 7.00
N GLN A 41 -19.51 -6.37 6.01
CA GLN A 41 -20.30 -7.57 6.25
C GLN A 41 -19.42 -8.75 6.67
N GLU A 42 -19.91 -9.59 7.60
CA GLU A 42 -19.23 -10.81 8.06
C GLU A 42 -18.86 -11.76 6.91
N LYS A 43 -19.70 -11.81 5.85
CA LYS A 43 -19.42 -12.59 4.65
C LYS A 43 -18.09 -12.19 3.98
N LEU A 44 -17.70 -10.93 4.09
CA LEU A 44 -16.48 -10.38 3.52
C LEU A 44 -15.34 -10.31 4.55
N CYS A 45 -15.65 -10.05 5.82
CA CYS A 45 -14.67 -9.78 6.89
C CYS A 45 -14.47 -10.94 7.88
N GLY A 46 -15.17 -12.06 7.72
CA GLY A 46 -15.21 -13.15 8.71
C GLY A 46 -13.97 -14.04 8.76
N ASP A 47 -13.20 -14.16 7.67
CA ASP A 47 -11.97 -14.97 7.61
C ASP A 47 -10.90 -14.22 6.81
N LEU A 48 -10.38 -13.12 7.34
CA LEU A 48 -9.37 -12.31 6.65
C LEU A 48 -8.01 -13.05 6.61
N PRO A 49 -7.28 -13.04 5.47
CA PRO A 49 -7.61 -12.43 4.17
C PRO A 49 -8.32 -13.37 3.17
N ARG A 50 -8.69 -14.59 3.58
CA ARG A 50 -9.22 -15.63 2.68
C ARG A 50 -10.62 -15.33 2.15
N SER A 51 -11.42 -14.66 2.96
CA SER A 51 -12.77 -14.19 2.62
C SER A 51 -12.76 -12.99 1.67
N LEU A 52 -11.67 -12.21 1.66
CA LEU A 52 -11.51 -11.10 0.72
C LEU A 52 -11.26 -11.61 -0.71
N PRO A 53 -11.85 -10.95 -1.71
CA PRO A 53 -11.46 -11.15 -3.10
C PRO A 53 -9.96 -10.95 -3.32
N GLY A 54 -9.33 -11.84 -4.09
CA GLY A 54 -7.89 -11.80 -4.31
C GLY A 54 -7.33 -10.52 -4.96
N TYR A 55 -8.18 -9.70 -5.60
CA TYR A 55 -7.75 -8.40 -6.13
C TYR A 55 -7.61 -7.32 -5.04
N LEU A 56 -8.22 -7.51 -3.87
CA LEU A 56 -8.09 -6.59 -2.72
C LEU A 56 -6.91 -6.96 -1.81
N VAL A 57 -6.29 -8.12 -2.04
CA VAL A 57 -5.25 -8.67 -1.17
C VAL A 57 -3.94 -8.76 -1.92
N PHE A 58 -2.87 -8.29 -1.29
CA PHE A 58 -1.50 -8.55 -1.73
C PHE A 58 -0.79 -9.40 -0.68
N ARG A 59 -0.13 -10.47 -1.13
CA ARG A 59 0.68 -11.32 -0.26
C ARG A 59 2.12 -10.85 -0.31
N CYS A 60 2.69 -10.60 0.86
CA CYS A 60 4.11 -10.28 1.01
C CYS A 60 4.98 -11.48 0.59
N SER A 61 6.30 -11.28 0.48
CA SER A 61 7.25 -12.37 0.21
C SER A 61 7.08 -13.51 1.21
N ASN A 62 6.86 -13.18 2.49
CA ASN A 62 6.37 -14.14 3.47
C ASN A 62 4.83 -14.31 3.35
N PRO A 63 4.33 -15.50 2.96
CA PRO A 63 2.89 -15.73 2.73
C PRO A 63 2.03 -15.68 4.00
N ALA A 64 2.65 -15.66 5.19
CA ALA A 64 1.98 -15.42 6.46
C ALA A 64 1.51 -13.96 6.61
N TYR A 65 2.18 -13.01 5.94
CA TYR A 65 1.86 -11.59 5.96
C TYR A 65 1.17 -11.18 4.65
N TRP A 66 0.25 -10.23 4.78
CA TRP A 66 -0.52 -9.71 3.67
C TRP A 66 -0.91 -8.27 3.99
N VAL A 67 -1.15 -7.50 2.94
CA VAL A 67 -1.56 -6.10 3.00
C VAL A 67 -2.68 -5.88 1.98
N TYR A 68 -3.37 -4.75 2.09
CA TYR A 68 -4.39 -4.41 1.11
C TYR A 68 -3.76 -4.03 -0.22
N ALA A 69 -4.44 -4.34 -1.32
CA ALA A 69 -3.90 -4.13 -2.66
C ALA A 69 -3.66 -2.65 -3.02
N ASP A 70 -4.30 -1.72 -2.33
CA ASP A 70 -4.09 -0.27 -2.45
C ASP A 70 -2.93 0.28 -1.60
N GLN A 71 -2.39 -0.54 -0.69
CA GLN A 71 -1.21 -0.24 0.10
C GLN A 71 0.10 -0.56 -0.64
N ARG A 72 0.04 -1.34 -1.71
CA ARG A 72 1.22 -1.53 -2.58
C ARG A 72 1.70 -0.21 -3.16
N CYS A 73 3.01 -0.02 -3.18
CA CYS A 73 3.66 1.13 -3.80
C CYS A 73 3.16 2.46 -3.21
N ASN A 74 2.81 2.47 -1.93
CA ASN A 74 2.35 3.65 -1.22
C ASN A 74 3.50 4.43 -0.54
N GLY A 75 4.72 3.90 -0.62
CA GLY A 75 5.94 4.46 -0.03
C GLY A 75 6.23 3.99 1.39
N MET A 76 5.37 3.16 2.00
CA MET A 76 5.48 2.67 3.38
C MET A 76 5.77 1.18 3.39
N ASN A 77 6.47 0.72 4.41
CA ASN A 77 6.70 -0.71 4.62
C ASN A 77 5.53 -1.37 5.37
N ASP A 78 4.45 -1.72 4.68
CA ASP A 78 3.30 -2.37 5.29
C ASP A 78 3.53 -3.89 5.49
N CYS A 79 4.36 -4.51 4.65
CA CYS A 79 4.72 -5.93 4.80
C CYS A 79 5.75 -6.21 5.92
N GLY A 80 6.49 -5.19 6.37
CA GLY A 80 7.64 -5.32 7.27
C GLY A 80 8.93 -5.78 6.57
N ASP A 81 8.84 -6.42 5.42
CA ASP A 81 9.96 -6.90 4.58
C ASP A 81 10.10 -6.14 3.25
N CYS A 82 9.35 -5.04 3.07
CA CYS A 82 9.34 -4.20 1.88
C CYS A 82 8.85 -4.84 0.58
N SER A 83 8.20 -6.01 0.65
CA SER A 83 7.69 -6.69 -0.54
C SER A 83 6.62 -5.90 -1.30
N ASP A 84 5.84 -5.11 -0.57
CA ASP A 84 4.78 -4.23 -1.06
C ASP A 84 5.30 -2.99 -1.79
N GLU A 85 6.57 -2.62 -1.59
CA GLU A 85 7.23 -1.47 -2.21
C GLU A 85 8.31 -1.86 -3.23
N MET A 86 8.59 -3.16 -3.38
CA MET A 86 9.63 -3.67 -4.25
C MET A 86 9.10 -3.92 -5.67
N GLY A 87 9.71 -3.29 -6.67
CA GLY A 87 9.34 -3.46 -8.09
C GLY A 87 9.30 -4.92 -8.56
N SER A 88 10.19 -5.78 -8.05
CA SER A 88 10.24 -7.20 -8.41
C SER A 88 9.06 -8.03 -7.86
N LEU A 89 8.38 -7.58 -6.81
CA LEU A 89 7.31 -8.33 -6.15
C LEU A 89 5.95 -7.66 -6.32
N ALA A 90 5.87 -6.35 -6.04
CA ALA A 90 4.63 -5.57 -6.11
C ALA A 90 4.44 -4.86 -7.46
N ALA A 91 5.36 -5.03 -8.43
CA ALA A 91 5.33 -4.35 -9.72
C ALA A 91 5.24 -2.82 -9.60
N CYS A 92 5.87 -2.26 -8.54
CA CYS A 92 5.89 -0.84 -8.29
C CYS A 92 6.69 -0.07 -9.35
N PRO A 93 6.23 1.14 -9.73
CA PRO A 93 7.04 2.03 -10.54
C PRO A 93 8.32 2.43 -9.78
N PRO A 94 9.38 2.86 -10.50
CA PRO A 94 10.53 3.48 -9.86
C PRO A 94 10.09 4.71 -9.04
N CYS A 95 10.88 5.07 -8.02
CA CYS A 95 10.62 6.23 -7.18
C CYS A 95 10.26 7.46 -8.05
N GLY A 96 9.12 8.08 -7.79
CA GLY A 96 8.65 9.25 -8.55
C GLY A 96 9.54 10.48 -8.32
N SER A 97 9.25 11.59 -9.02
CA SER A 97 10.03 12.83 -8.93
C SER A 97 10.12 13.43 -7.52
N GLU A 98 9.13 13.18 -6.67
CA GLU A 98 9.05 13.65 -5.28
C GLU A 98 9.79 12.72 -4.30
N TRP A 99 10.38 11.64 -4.79
CA TRP A 99 11.03 10.60 -4.00
C TRP A 99 12.47 10.39 -4.47
N TRP A 100 13.35 10.07 -3.53
CA TRP A 100 14.75 9.77 -3.77
C TRP A 100 15.01 8.28 -3.54
N SER A 101 15.58 7.62 -4.54
CA SER A 101 15.89 6.19 -4.48
C SER A 101 17.16 5.94 -3.68
N CYS A 102 17.04 5.21 -2.58
CA CYS A 102 18.18 4.75 -1.78
C CYS A 102 17.76 3.61 -0.86
N SER A 103 18.72 2.97 -0.19
CA SER A 103 18.44 2.05 0.91
C SER A 103 18.28 2.84 2.21
N PRO A 104 17.06 2.97 2.76
CA PRO A 104 16.81 3.82 3.92
C PRO A 104 17.43 3.23 5.19
N VAL A 105 17.79 4.08 6.15
CA VAL A 105 18.25 3.67 7.49
C VAL A 105 17.06 3.23 8.34
N LEU A 106 15.93 3.92 8.20
CA LEU A 106 14.69 3.60 8.89
C LEU A 106 13.86 2.64 8.03
N TYR A 107 13.46 1.50 8.61
CA TYR A 107 12.59 0.49 7.99
C TYR A 107 11.15 0.95 7.73
N GLU A 108 10.83 2.21 8.04
CA GLU A 108 9.55 2.85 7.67
C GLU A 108 9.44 3.02 6.14
N TYR A 109 10.58 3.23 5.48
CA TYR A 109 10.70 3.35 4.03
C TYR A 109 11.49 2.17 3.47
N CYS A 110 11.17 1.76 2.25
CA CYS A 110 11.74 0.55 1.67
C CYS A 110 12.87 0.79 0.66
N SER A 111 12.59 1.60 -0.35
CA SER A 111 13.54 1.89 -1.44
C SER A 111 13.58 3.36 -1.84
N CYS A 112 12.68 4.16 -1.25
CA CYS A 112 12.47 5.54 -1.61
C CYS A 112 12.25 6.34 -0.34
N ILE A 113 13.00 7.43 -0.16
CA ILE A 113 12.70 8.42 0.88
C ILE A 113 12.08 9.67 0.23
N PRO A 114 11.23 10.43 0.92
CA PRO A 114 10.74 11.71 0.42
C PRO A 114 11.89 12.68 0.10
N ARG A 115 11.86 13.38 -1.04
CA ARG A 115 12.92 14.36 -1.39
C ARG A 115 13.04 15.53 -0.41
N ARG A 116 12.01 15.79 0.41
CA ARG A 116 12.07 16.75 1.52
C ARG A 116 13.12 16.40 2.58
N LEU A 117 13.59 15.15 2.61
CA LEU A 117 14.62 14.65 3.51
C LEU A 117 16.03 14.71 2.88
N CYS A 118 16.16 15.29 1.68
CA CYS A 118 17.46 15.49 1.08
C CYS A 118 18.18 16.69 1.68
N ARG A 119 19.45 16.50 2.04
CA ARG A 119 20.34 17.53 2.60
C ARG A 119 19.74 18.22 3.82
N ASP A 120 19.03 17.45 4.64
CA ASP A 120 18.40 17.95 5.86
C ASP A 120 19.30 17.79 7.10
N GLY A 121 20.50 17.23 6.91
CA GLY A 121 21.52 17.04 7.92
C GLY A 121 21.33 15.78 8.76
N VAL A 122 20.37 14.91 8.40
CA VAL A 122 20.08 13.65 9.10
C VAL A 122 20.26 12.49 8.12
N GLN A 123 20.89 11.41 8.59
CA GLN A 123 21.11 10.23 7.77
C GLN A 123 19.80 9.43 7.58
N HIS A 124 19.19 9.58 6.41
CA HIS A 124 18.04 8.80 5.96
C HIS A 124 18.43 7.65 5.04
N CYS A 125 19.54 7.73 4.30
CA CYS A 125 20.06 6.62 3.51
C CYS A 125 21.31 6.00 4.15
N LEU A 126 21.43 4.67 4.07
CA LEU A 126 22.58 3.92 4.60
C LEU A 126 23.92 4.43 4.04
N SER A 127 23.92 4.86 2.76
CA SER A 127 25.09 5.40 2.06
C SER A 127 25.28 6.91 2.24
N TRP A 128 24.47 7.59 3.05
CA TRP A 128 24.39 9.06 3.12
C TRP A 128 24.10 9.72 1.75
N SER A 129 23.55 8.98 0.79
CA SER A 129 23.29 9.52 -0.56
C SER A 129 22.23 10.62 -0.57
N ASP A 130 21.35 10.63 0.43
CA ASP A 130 20.41 11.71 0.72
C ASP A 130 21.10 13.05 1.01
N GLU A 131 22.29 13.02 1.60
CA GLU A 131 23.03 14.23 1.99
C GLU A 131 24.04 14.69 0.93
N TYR A 132 24.63 13.76 0.18
CA TYR A 132 25.72 14.09 -0.76
C TYR A 132 25.34 14.11 -2.24
N ILE A 133 24.33 13.35 -2.66
CA ILE A 133 24.05 13.09 -4.09
C ILE A 133 22.73 13.74 -4.55
N CYS A 134 21.73 13.81 -3.68
CA CYS A 134 20.44 14.42 -4.01
C CYS A 134 20.60 15.85 -4.60
#